data_AF-A0A2V8GP06-F1
#
_entry.id   AF-A0A2V8GP06-F1
#
_cell.length_a   1.000
_cell.length_b   1.000
_cell.length_c   1.000
_cell.angle_alpha   90.00
_cell.angle_beta   90.00
_cell.angle_gamma   90.00
#
_symmetry.space_group_name_H-M   'P 1'
#
loop_
_entity.id
_entity.type
_entity.pdbx_description
1 polymer ?
#
loop_
_entity_poly.entity_id
_entity_poly.type
_entity_poly.pdbx_seq_one_letter_code
_entity_poly.pdbx_strand_id
1 'polypeptide(L)'
;MARTLSGIWLLLILVALTQAAPVARQAPAAQQFPPGYIDPRPILDAARKAIGTDALHCVTISGTAYDGAVGQQKEAGKNIDWPRIDSLANYTRTMNWDNWTMKEEFDRKPGLAPAMWKYGIGWIDGTGMQKNAHEIFMLNGKYGWYMDGANGKPTAVPPDIAEIWPVELVLNPHGFLKAAQLPGANPKAAWRWELGELGRDGPEVQPEITRIVSIMYGKYRIDATVNKENMLQRLHTWVPDPVLGDMNYEHEFTNQSYIDAGNGIKFPTVWHSHQGWDDNFNSQNISAGHNAFGGPIKDVKPNVCPDPVAVPDVVRNATFPVRVETTKLADGVYLLGGATHNSVAIEFNNYSAVFEAPLNEERSLAVIEEVRKLIPNKPIRFVINSNQHFDHAGGLRTYVHIGATIITHFKNFEFYNHDFINYTPRTLKPDMVSLWPPTELAEGYYWETVRENYVLTDGTRNLNIYYVNPLQKVEGMLMAYLPKEKLLLEADLVDTNEPLPTTLSRDQQNFVKAVQLLKLDPARIVPVHGKPIPWPDFAKIAANKSN
;
A
#
# COMPACT_ATOMS: atom_id res chain seq x y z
N MET A 1 -57.58 59.93 64.15
CA MET A 1 -57.33 60.80 65.32
C MET A 1 -56.03 60.35 65.98
N ALA A 2 -55.16 61.32 66.30
CA ALA A 2 -53.97 61.27 67.19
C ALA A 2 -52.88 60.20 66.88
N ARG A 3 -51.66 60.52 66.39
CA ARG A 3 -50.53 61.26 67.04
C ARG A 3 -50.23 60.71 68.46
N THR A 4 -49.03 60.31 68.88
CA THR A 4 -47.65 60.75 68.52
C THR A 4 -46.59 59.98 69.33
N LEU A 5 -45.31 60.12 68.90
CA LEU A 5 -44.01 60.02 69.63
C LEU A 5 -43.36 58.63 69.69
N SER A 6 -42.05 58.44 69.49
CA SER A 6 -40.85 59.31 69.59
C SER A 6 -39.63 58.60 68.95
N GLY A 7 -38.77 59.30 68.19
CA GLY A 7 -37.33 59.54 68.51
C GLY A 7 -36.41 58.32 68.25
N ILE A 8 -35.27 58.37 67.56
CA ILE A 8 -34.10 59.26 67.67
C ILE A 8 -33.19 59.01 66.44
N TRP A 9 -32.53 60.07 65.97
CA TRP A 9 -31.44 60.09 64.99
C TRP A 9 -30.12 59.58 65.60
N LEU A 10 -29.34 58.77 64.88
CA LEU A 10 -27.89 58.68 65.11
C LEU A 10 -27.11 58.22 63.87
N LEU A 11 -25.96 58.88 63.73
CA LEU A 11 -25.03 58.96 62.62
C LEU A 11 -24.46 57.62 62.12
N LEU A 12 -24.25 57.59 60.80
CA LEU A 12 -23.28 56.77 60.09
C LEU A 12 -21.84 57.04 60.58
N ILE A 13 -21.13 56.00 61.01
CA ILE A 13 -19.68 55.89 60.84
C ILE A 13 -19.38 54.48 60.33
N LEU A 14 -18.87 54.42 59.09
CA LEU A 14 -18.29 53.24 58.45
C LEU A 14 -17.03 52.81 59.21
N VAL A 15 -16.95 51.53 59.58
CA VAL A 15 -15.69 50.83 59.81
C VAL A 15 -15.65 49.66 58.82
N ALA A 16 -14.76 49.77 57.84
CA ALA A 16 -14.49 48.71 56.88
C ALA A 16 -13.70 47.59 57.57
N LEU A 17 -14.32 46.41 57.70
CA LEU A 17 -13.64 45.15 58.02
C LEU A 17 -13.63 44.30 56.76
N THR A 18 -12.48 44.27 56.09
CA THR A 18 -12.20 43.35 54.99
C THR A 18 -12.06 41.93 55.53
N GLN A 19 -13.12 41.12 55.42
CA GLN A 19 -12.99 39.67 55.50
C GLN A 19 -12.76 39.13 54.09
N ALA A 20 -11.53 38.70 53.81
CA ALA A 20 -11.22 37.88 52.65
C ALA A 20 -11.89 36.52 52.83
N ALA A 21 -12.97 36.27 52.08
CA ALA A 21 -13.54 34.93 51.96
C ALA A 21 -12.54 34.04 51.18
N PRO A 22 -12.27 32.80 51.63
CA PRO A 22 -11.44 31.89 50.87
C PRO A 22 -12.22 31.51 49.60
N VAL A 23 -11.71 31.90 48.44
CA VAL A 23 -12.14 31.33 47.16
C VAL A 23 -11.73 29.87 47.19
N ALA A 24 -12.68 28.99 47.53
CA ALA A 24 -12.53 27.57 47.36
C ALA A 24 -12.28 27.32 45.86
N ARG A 25 -11.01 27.03 45.50
CA ARG A 25 -10.68 26.49 44.19
C ARG A 25 -11.43 25.17 44.06
N GLN A 26 -12.54 25.17 43.32
CA GLN A 26 -13.13 23.93 42.83
C GLN A 26 -12.02 23.19 42.08
N ALA A 27 -11.66 22.01 42.56
CA ALA A 27 -10.82 21.10 41.80
C ALA A 27 -11.49 20.90 40.43
N PRO A 28 -10.75 20.97 39.31
CA PRO A 28 -11.34 20.70 38.00
C PRO A 28 -11.98 19.32 38.05
N ALA A 29 -13.27 19.24 37.71
CA ALA A 29 -13.98 17.98 37.63
C ALA A 29 -13.19 17.04 36.70
N ALA A 30 -12.82 15.87 37.21
CA ALA A 30 -12.17 14.85 36.39
C ALA A 30 -13.04 14.61 35.16
N GLN A 31 -12.46 14.76 33.96
CA GLN A 31 -13.18 14.53 32.71
C GLN A 31 -13.75 13.11 32.74
N GLN A 32 -15.07 12.99 32.78
CA GLN A 32 -15.73 11.69 32.72
C GLN A 32 -15.71 11.19 31.29
N PHE A 33 -15.16 9.99 31.09
CA PHE A 33 -15.14 9.30 29.80
C PHE A 33 -16.36 8.36 29.72
N PRO A 34 -16.93 8.14 28.51
CA PRO A 34 -17.97 7.12 28.33
C PRO A 34 -17.47 5.72 28.75
N PRO A 35 -18.36 4.80 29.16
CA PRO A 35 -17.98 3.43 29.50
C PRO A 35 -17.10 2.78 28.41
N GLY A 36 -16.02 2.12 28.82
CA GLY A 36 -15.03 1.50 27.92
C GLY A 36 -13.92 2.45 27.43
N TYR A 37 -14.11 3.77 27.53
CA TYR A 37 -13.09 4.77 27.21
C TYR A 37 -12.38 5.23 28.49
N ILE A 38 -11.10 5.56 28.34
CA ILE A 38 -10.22 5.97 29.44
C ILE A 38 -9.36 7.17 29.03
N ASP A 39 -8.79 7.87 30.01
CA ASP A 39 -7.89 9.00 29.73
C ASP A 39 -6.61 8.48 29.05
N PRO A 40 -6.28 8.93 27.82
CA PRO A 40 -5.05 8.53 27.15
C PRO A 40 -3.80 9.08 27.83
N ARG A 41 -3.89 10.21 28.55
CA ARG A 41 -2.71 10.93 29.07
C ARG A 41 -1.86 10.09 30.03
N PRO A 42 -2.42 9.47 31.09
CA PRO A 42 -1.64 8.63 31.98
C PRO A 42 -0.98 7.42 31.29
N ILE A 43 -1.61 6.89 30.23
CA ILE A 43 -1.11 5.74 29.47
C ILE A 43 0.11 6.16 28.64
N LEU A 44 -0.03 7.26 27.90
CA LEU A 44 1.05 7.83 27.09
C LEU A 44 2.24 8.25 27.96
N ASP A 45 2.00 8.91 29.10
CA ASP A 45 3.07 9.32 30.02
C ASP A 45 3.80 8.13 30.65
N ALA A 46 3.05 7.08 31.05
CA ALA A 46 3.65 5.87 31.59
C ALA A 46 4.49 5.14 30.52
N ALA A 47 3.99 5.03 29.29
CA ALA A 47 4.70 4.39 28.18
C ALA A 47 5.97 5.16 27.80
N ARG A 48 5.90 6.49 27.69
CA ARG A 48 7.06 7.37 27.44
C ARG A 48 8.16 7.17 28.47
N LYS A 49 7.77 7.10 29.75
CA LYS A 49 8.71 6.84 30.85
C LYS A 49 9.27 5.42 30.80
N ALA A 50 8.45 4.42 30.45
CA ALA A 50 8.85 3.01 30.43
C ALA A 50 9.94 2.71 29.39
N ILE A 51 9.91 3.40 28.25
CA ILE A 51 10.87 3.19 27.15
C ILE A 51 11.87 4.34 26.95
N GLY A 52 11.81 5.39 27.77
CA GLY A 52 12.75 6.51 27.72
C GLY A 52 12.58 7.43 26.51
N THR A 53 11.34 7.65 26.03
CA THR A 53 11.06 8.41 24.79
C THR A 53 11.61 9.83 24.76
N ASP A 54 11.63 10.49 25.91
CA ASP A 54 12.07 11.88 26.00
C ASP A 54 13.59 12.03 25.85
N ALA A 55 14.35 10.96 26.10
CA ALA A 55 15.80 10.92 25.96
C ALA A 55 16.26 10.51 24.54
N LEU A 56 15.34 10.07 23.67
CA LEU A 56 15.64 9.61 22.33
C LEU A 56 15.17 10.63 21.30
N HIS A 57 16.08 11.36 20.67
CA HIS A 57 15.81 12.37 19.62
C HIS A 57 15.84 11.77 18.21
N CYS A 58 16.76 10.83 18.03
CA CYS A 58 16.90 10.04 16.82
C CYS A 58 17.48 8.67 17.14
N VAL A 59 17.39 7.73 16.21
CA VAL A 59 17.99 6.40 16.35
C VAL A 59 18.50 5.93 15.00
N THR A 60 19.67 5.29 15.00
CA THR A 60 20.13 4.47 13.88
C THR A 60 20.04 3.00 14.30
N ILE A 61 19.30 2.20 13.54
CA ILE A 61 19.21 0.76 13.74
C ILE A 61 19.83 0.02 12.56
N SER A 62 20.52 -1.09 12.82
CA SER A 62 21.12 -1.91 11.77
C SER A 62 21.01 -3.42 12.02
N GLY A 63 20.98 -4.21 10.94
CA GLY A 63 20.89 -5.67 10.99
C GLY A 63 20.60 -6.28 9.63
N THR A 64 19.74 -7.32 9.64
CA THR A 64 19.23 -7.95 8.42
C THR A 64 17.73 -8.01 8.46
N ALA A 65 17.08 -7.78 7.34
CA ALA A 65 15.63 -7.89 7.21
C ALA A 65 15.25 -8.72 5.98
N TYR A 66 13.97 -9.06 5.88
CA TYR A 66 13.34 -9.59 4.68
C TYR A 66 12.34 -8.55 4.16
N ASP A 67 12.07 -8.62 2.87
CA ASP A 67 10.99 -7.90 2.21
C ASP A 67 9.93 -8.88 1.66
N GLY A 68 8.70 -8.38 1.51
CA GLY A 68 7.61 -9.06 0.85
C GLY A 68 6.94 -8.09 -0.13
N ALA A 69 6.86 -8.47 -1.41
CA ALA A 69 6.21 -7.63 -2.42
C ALA A 69 4.68 -7.76 -2.32
N VAL A 70 4.05 -6.78 -1.67
CA VAL A 70 2.60 -6.75 -1.46
C VAL A 70 1.88 -6.78 -2.81
N GLY A 71 0.94 -7.70 -2.96
CA GLY A 71 0.14 -7.85 -4.18
C GLY A 71 0.80 -8.61 -5.33
N GLN A 72 1.96 -9.25 -5.11
CA GLN A 72 2.71 -10.02 -6.13
C GLN A 72 2.68 -11.54 -5.90
N GLN A 73 1.74 -12.02 -5.08
CA GLN A 73 1.58 -13.44 -4.78
C GLN A 73 1.18 -14.24 -6.02
N LYS A 74 1.79 -15.43 -6.16
CA LYS A 74 1.53 -16.32 -7.28
C LYS A 74 0.05 -16.68 -7.41
N GLU A 75 -0.64 -16.92 -6.30
CA GLU A 75 -2.07 -17.17 -6.26
C GLU A 75 -2.68 -16.46 -5.05
N ALA A 76 -3.88 -15.90 -5.18
CA ALA A 76 -4.60 -15.39 -4.03
C ALA A 76 -5.24 -16.58 -3.33
N GLY A 77 -4.80 -16.83 -2.10
CA GLY A 77 -5.30 -17.94 -1.32
C GLY A 77 -4.83 -17.89 0.12
N LYS A 78 -5.43 -18.78 0.90
CA LYS A 78 -5.08 -18.98 2.31
C LYS A 78 -3.68 -19.56 2.43
N ASN A 79 -2.92 -19.11 3.43
CA ASN A 79 -1.53 -19.53 3.67
C ASN A 79 -0.56 -19.20 2.53
N ILE A 80 -0.96 -18.35 1.58
CA ILE A 80 -0.08 -17.82 0.55
C ILE A 80 0.28 -16.40 0.95
N ASP A 81 1.53 -16.26 1.37
CA ASP A 81 2.10 -14.99 1.83
C ASP A 81 2.62 -14.16 0.65
N TRP A 82 2.99 -12.91 0.92
CA TRP A 82 3.72 -12.10 -0.06
C TRP A 82 5.03 -12.78 -0.44
N PRO A 83 5.40 -12.79 -1.74
CA PRO A 83 6.63 -13.44 -2.17
C PRO A 83 7.85 -12.74 -1.56
N ARG A 84 8.77 -13.55 -1.04
CA ARG A 84 10.11 -13.11 -0.63
C ARG A 84 10.94 -12.87 -1.87
N ILE A 85 11.16 -11.60 -2.18
CA ILE A 85 11.90 -11.22 -3.38
C ILE A 85 13.39 -11.43 -3.14
N ASP A 86 13.91 -10.88 -2.04
CA ASP A 86 15.28 -11.10 -1.62
C ASP A 86 15.45 -10.78 -0.12
N SER A 87 16.65 -11.00 0.41
CA SER A 87 17.03 -10.47 1.72
C SER A 87 17.45 -9.00 1.63
N LEU A 88 17.10 -8.22 2.64
CA LEU A 88 17.66 -6.90 2.89
C LEU A 88 18.92 -7.06 3.76
N ALA A 89 20.08 -7.20 3.13
CA ALA A 89 21.37 -7.32 3.80
C ALA A 89 21.90 -5.94 4.22
N ASN A 90 22.77 -5.90 5.24
CA ASN A 90 23.37 -4.65 5.74
C ASN A 90 22.35 -3.53 6.01
N TYR A 91 21.13 -3.92 6.37
CA TYR A 91 20.01 -3.02 6.53
C TYR A 91 20.32 -1.99 7.61
N THR A 92 20.09 -0.72 7.31
CA THR A 92 20.24 0.39 8.24
C THR A 92 19.07 1.35 8.07
N ARG A 93 18.41 1.71 9.18
CA ARG A 93 17.39 2.76 9.20
C ARG A 93 17.76 3.80 10.25
N THR A 94 17.88 5.05 9.82
CA THR A 94 17.99 6.22 10.68
C THR A 94 16.63 6.93 10.74
N MET A 95 16.09 7.11 11.93
CA MET A 95 14.86 7.86 12.19
C MET A 95 15.21 9.07 13.07
N ASN A 96 14.91 10.28 12.60
CA ASN A 96 15.15 11.53 13.33
C ASN A 96 13.82 12.24 13.57
N TRP A 97 13.38 12.33 14.82
CA TRP A 97 12.09 12.90 15.19
C TRP A 97 12.16 14.39 15.56
N ASP A 98 13.35 14.94 15.78
CA ASP A 98 13.51 16.41 15.92
C ASP A 98 13.24 17.09 14.57
N ASN A 99 13.64 16.45 13.47
CA ASN A 99 13.49 16.98 12.11
C ASN A 99 12.44 16.24 11.26
N TRP A 100 11.84 15.16 11.77
CA TRP A 100 10.90 14.30 11.06
C TRP A 100 11.44 13.80 9.71
N THR A 101 12.67 13.28 9.73
CA THR A 101 13.35 12.72 8.55
C THR A 101 13.71 11.26 8.76
N MET A 102 13.74 10.49 7.67
CA MET A 102 14.16 9.10 7.67
C MET A 102 15.18 8.86 6.56
N LYS A 103 16.18 8.03 6.86
CA LYS A 103 17.07 7.44 5.86
C LYS A 103 17.06 5.93 6.06
N GLU A 104 16.85 5.19 4.99
CA GLU A 104 16.89 3.73 4.98
C GLU A 104 17.82 3.27 3.89
N GLU A 105 18.66 2.28 4.20
CA GLU A 105 19.70 1.78 3.32
C GLU A 105 19.80 0.27 3.49
N PHE A 106 20.03 -0.44 2.40
CA PHE A 106 20.28 -1.88 2.43
C PHE A 106 20.98 -2.34 1.16
N ASP A 107 21.55 -3.53 1.22
CA ASP A 107 22.06 -4.25 0.06
C ASP A 107 21.06 -5.32 -0.35
N ARG A 108 20.72 -5.35 -1.64
CA ARG A 108 19.88 -6.36 -2.29
C ARG A 108 20.48 -6.75 -3.64
N LYS A 109 20.18 -7.94 -4.15
CA LYS A 109 20.67 -8.38 -5.47
C LYS A 109 20.18 -7.42 -6.58
N PRO A 110 21.08 -6.91 -7.44
CA PRO A 110 20.69 -6.15 -8.62
C PRO A 110 19.84 -6.96 -9.60
N GLY A 111 19.12 -6.26 -10.47
CA GLY A 111 18.25 -6.86 -11.49
C GLY A 111 16.78 -7.01 -11.07
N LEU A 112 16.39 -6.37 -9.97
CA LEU A 112 15.01 -6.34 -9.48
C LEU A 112 14.34 -5.02 -9.87
N ALA A 113 13.07 -5.06 -10.26
CA ALA A 113 12.24 -3.89 -10.52
C ALA A 113 11.06 -3.90 -9.53
N PRO A 114 10.66 -2.76 -8.94
CA PRO A 114 11.26 -1.42 -9.05
C PRO A 114 12.58 -1.25 -8.27
N ALA A 115 13.49 -0.43 -8.76
CA ALA A 115 14.57 0.14 -7.93
C ALA A 115 14.03 1.06 -6.81
N MET A 116 12.91 1.74 -7.06
CA MET A 116 12.25 2.63 -6.09
C MET A 116 11.54 1.90 -4.94
N TRP A 117 11.57 0.56 -4.89
CA TRP A 117 10.88 -0.22 -3.88
C TRP A 117 11.83 -0.72 -2.79
N LYS A 118 11.45 -0.42 -1.53
CA LYS A 118 12.14 -0.88 -0.32
C LYS A 118 11.60 -2.21 0.20
N TYR A 119 10.32 -2.25 0.59
CA TYR A 119 9.57 -3.40 1.07
C TYR A 119 8.07 -3.07 1.07
N GLY A 120 7.21 -4.08 1.13
CA GLY A 120 5.78 -3.89 1.28
C GLY A 120 5.10 -3.27 0.06
N ILE A 121 4.20 -2.32 0.29
CA ILE A 121 3.49 -1.57 -0.76
C ILE A 121 4.46 -0.78 -1.65
N GLY A 122 4.06 -0.60 -2.92
CA GLY A 122 4.82 0.17 -3.91
C GLY A 122 5.65 -0.68 -4.87
N TRP A 123 5.49 -2.02 -4.85
CA TRP A 123 5.97 -2.86 -5.93
C TRP A 123 5.15 -2.59 -7.20
N ILE A 124 5.83 -2.20 -8.27
CA ILE A 124 5.21 -1.87 -9.57
C ILE A 124 6.15 -2.39 -10.67
N ASP A 125 5.77 -3.47 -11.35
CA ASP A 125 6.60 -4.00 -12.42
C ASP A 125 6.70 -3.01 -13.60
N GLY A 126 7.67 -3.22 -14.49
CA GLY A 126 7.91 -2.33 -15.63
C GLY A 126 8.46 -0.95 -15.26
N THR A 127 8.85 -0.75 -14.01
CA THR A 127 9.57 0.44 -13.54
C THR A 127 11.08 0.18 -13.49
N GLY A 128 11.88 1.24 -13.49
CA GLY A 128 13.34 1.15 -13.69
C GLY A 128 14.02 0.10 -12.79
N MET A 129 14.83 -0.75 -13.42
CA MET A 129 15.54 -1.84 -12.77
C MET A 129 16.66 -1.33 -11.85
N GLN A 130 16.78 -1.96 -10.67
CA GLN A 130 17.89 -1.78 -9.74
C GLN A 130 19.20 -2.28 -10.39
N LYS A 131 20.22 -1.41 -10.48
CA LYS A 131 21.50 -1.73 -11.13
C LYS A 131 22.63 -1.97 -10.15
N ASN A 132 22.60 -1.35 -8.98
CA ASN A 132 23.59 -1.51 -7.94
C ASN A 132 23.03 -2.34 -6.79
N ALA A 133 23.91 -2.90 -5.97
CA ALA A 133 23.47 -3.70 -4.84
C ALA A 133 22.93 -2.82 -3.69
N HIS A 134 23.55 -1.66 -3.48
CA HIS A 134 23.28 -0.78 -2.36
C HIS A 134 22.21 0.26 -2.73
N GLU A 135 21.07 0.22 -2.06
CA GLU A 135 19.97 1.17 -2.27
C GLU A 135 19.83 2.12 -1.08
N ILE A 136 19.48 3.37 -1.36
CA ILE A 136 19.27 4.42 -0.36
C ILE A 136 17.90 5.04 -0.57
N PHE A 137 17.10 5.11 0.48
CA PHE A 137 15.77 5.71 0.53
C PHE A 137 15.74 6.84 1.55
N MET A 138 15.15 7.96 1.17
CA MET A 138 15.20 9.19 1.95
C MET A 138 13.82 9.81 2.07
N LEU A 139 13.49 10.27 3.27
CA LEU A 139 12.26 10.99 3.58
C LEU A 139 12.60 12.31 4.26
N ASN A 140 12.02 13.41 3.75
CA ASN A 140 12.01 14.69 4.42
C ASN A 140 10.68 15.43 4.17
N GLY A 141 9.87 15.55 5.21
CA GLY A 141 8.50 16.07 5.12
C GLY A 141 7.63 15.19 4.22
N LYS A 142 7.06 15.77 3.16
CA LYS A 142 6.23 15.05 2.17
C LYS A 142 7.03 14.44 1.00
N TYR A 143 8.35 14.64 0.99
CA TYR A 143 9.20 14.26 -0.14
C TYR A 143 9.91 12.94 0.18
N GLY A 144 9.63 11.92 -0.64
CA GLY A 144 10.35 10.66 -0.70
C GLY A 144 11.20 10.59 -1.96
N TRP A 145 12.43 10.11 -1.85
CA TRP A 145 13.27 9.79 -3.00
C TRP A 145 14.18 8.60 -2.71
N TYR A 146 14.70 8.00 -3.78
CA TYR A 146 15.67 6.92 -3.69
C TYR A 146 16.93 7.22 -4.53
N MET A 147 18.00 6.48 -4.26
CA MET A 147 19.24 6.47 -5.02
C MET A 147 19.67 5.01 -5.21
N ASP A 148 19.81 4.61 -6.47
CA ASP A 148 20.36 3.31 -6.88
C ASP A 148 21.90 3.41 -6.86
N GLY A 149 22.52 2.82 -5.84
CA GLY A 149 23.94 2.97 -5.52
C GLY A 149 24.27 4.21 -4.66
N ALA A 150 25.40 4.15 -3.95
CA ALA A 150 25.88 5.24 -3.09
C ALA A 150 26.11 6.58 -3.82
N ASN A 151 26.37 6.52 -5.13
CA ASN A 151 26.53 7.69 -6.01
C ASN A 151 25.35 7.85 -6.99
N GLY A 152 24.23 7.17 -6.73
CA GLY A 152 23.03 7.23 -7.54
C GLY A 152 22.43 8.63 -7.58
N LYS A 153 21.77 8.99 -8.67
CA LYS A 153 21.07 10.27 -8.74
C LYS A 153 19.80 10.20 -7.89
N PRO A 154 19.50 11.21 -7.05
CA PRO A 154 18.23 11.28 -6.35
C PRO A 154 17.06 11.24 -7.32
N THR A 155 16.18 10.27 -7.15
CA THR A 155 15.00 10.07 -8.00
C THR A 155 13.75 10.12 -7.13
N ALA A 156 12.84 11.04 -7.43
CA ALA A 156 11.62 11.22 -6.67
C ALA A 156 10.72 9.99 -6.76
N VAL A 157 10.12 9.63 -5.63
CA VAL A 157 9.08 8.60 -5.57
C VAL A 157 7.71 9.24 -5.83
N PRO A 158 6.80 8.58 -6.55
CA PRO A 158 5.43 9.03 -6.76
C PRO A 158 4.72 9.42 -5.45
N PRO A 159 3.86 10.46 -5.45
CA PRO A 159 3.27 11.01 -4.22
C PRO A 159 2.41 10.03 -3.42
N ASP A 160 1.74 9.10 -4.10
CA ASP A 160 0.92 8.04 -3.51
C ASP A 160 1.73 7.05 -2.67
N ILE A 161 2.97 6.79 -3.04
CA ILE A 161 3.90 5.98 -2.21
C ILE A 161 4.60 6.88 -1.19
N ALA A 162 5.07 8.07 -1.61
CA ALA A 162 5.82 8.97 -0.74
C ALA A 162 5.00 9.49 0.46
N GLU A 163 3.67 9.60 0.34
CA GLU A 163 2.79 10.00 1.45
C GLU A 163 2.70 8.95 2.57
N ILE A 164 3.02 7.68 2.28
CA ILE A 164 2.99 6.59 3.25
C ILE A 164 4.26 6.57 4.10
N TRP A 165 5.42 6.93 3.56
CA TRP A 165 6.70 6.84 4.29
C TRP A 165 6.73 7.63 5.62
N PRO A 166 6.13 8.82 5.76
CA PRO A 166 5.97 9.49 7.05
C PRO A 166 5.24 8.68 8.11
N VAL A 167 4.34 7.77 7.73
CA VAL A 167 3.64 6.88 8.65
C VAL A 167 4.62 5.91 9.31
N GLU A 168 5.65 5.45 8.60
CA GLU A 168 6.65 4.52 9.15
C GLU A 168 7.54 5.16 10.23
N LEU A 169 7.74 6.48 10.19
CA LEU A 169 8.37 7.23 11.29
C LEU A 169 7.53 7.21 12.57
N VAL A 170 6.22 7.03 12.44
CA VAL A 170 5.26 6.93 13.55
C VAL A 170 5.03 5.48 13.96
N LEU A 171 5.12 4.53 13.03
CA LEU A 171 4.78 3.12 13.22
C LEU A 171 5.89 2.32 13.92
N ASN A 172 6.40 2.89 15.01
CA ASN A 172 7.32 2.28 15.97
C ASN A 172 7.06 2.92 17.35
N PRO A 173 7.50 2.29 18.45
CA PRO A 173 7.10 2.72 19.80
C PRO A 173 7.43 4.17 20.14
N HIS A 174 8.62 4.65 19.77
CA HIS A 174 9.05 6.02 20.04
C HIS A 174 8.38 7.03 19.11
N GLY A 175 8.26 6.68 17.83
CA GLY A 175 7.57 7.48 16.83
C GLY A 175 6.12 7.77 17.18
N PHE A 176 5.39 6.74 17.61
CA PHE A 176 3.99 6.89 18.03
C PHE A 176 3.84 7.83 19.22
N LEU A 177 4.67 7.63 20.26
CA LEU A 177 4.58 8.46 21.46
C LEU A 177 4.97 9.91 21.21
N LYS A 178 5.87 10.18 20.26
CA LYS A 178 6.19 11.56 19.81
C LYS A 178 5.08 12.14 18.94
N ALA A 179 4.53 11.36 18.01
CA ALA A 179 3.40 11.78 17.19
C ALA A 179 2.17 12.11 18.05
N ALA A 180 1.94 11.38 19.14
CA ALA A 180 0.86 11.63 20.10
C ALA A 180 0.94 13.00 20.78
N GLN A 181 2.11 13.65 20.76
CA GLN A 181 2.33 14.99 21.32
C GLN A 181 2.17 16.11 20.29
N LEU A 182 2.08 15.77 19.00
CA LEU A 182 1.94 16.77 17.95
C LEU A 182 0.56 17.43 18.01
N PRO A 183 0.46 18.72 17.62
CA PRO A 183 -0.83 19.36 17.40
C PRO A 183 -1.70 18.55 16.44
N GLY A 184 -2.97 18.33 16.80
CA GLY A 184 -3.91 17.56 15.98
C GLY A 184 -3.89 16.05 16.22
N ALA A 185 -2.99 15.52 17.06
CA ALA A 185 -2.94 14.10 17.38
C ALA A 185 -4.21 13.57 18.06
N ASN A 186 -4.89 14.43 18.83
CA ASN A 186 -6.21 14.17 19.43
C ASN A 186 -6.35 12.76 20.02
N PRO A 187 -5.47 12.36 20.95
CA PRO A 187 -5.42 10.98 21.43
C PRO A 187 -6.74 10.55 22.07
N LYS A 188 -7.13 9.30 21.82
CA LYS A 188 -8.26 8.63 22.45
C LYS A 188 -7.81 7.29 22.97
N ALA A 189 -8.38 6.82 24.07
CA ALA A 189 -8.02 5.51 24.60
C ALA A 189 -9.22 4.69 25.06
N ALA A 190 -9.05 3.38 24.96
CA ALA A 190 -9.93 2.36 25.47
C ALA A 190 -9.10 1.25 26.12
N TRP A 191 -9.74 0.32 26.81
CA TRP A 191 -9.12 -0.91 27.28
C TRP A 191 -9.86 -2.12 26.70
N ARG A 192 -9.15 -3.25 26.57
CA ARG A 192 -9.76 -4.53 26.18
C ARG A 192 -9.07 -5.69 26.88
N TRP A 193 -9.79 -6.81 26.95
CA TRP A 193 -9.19 -8.11 27.22
C TRP A 193 -8.59 -8.63 25.93
N GLU A 194 -7.32 -9.00 25.97
CA GLU A 194 -6.58 -9.54 24.83
C GLU A 194 -6.01 -10.89 25.21
N LEU A 195 -6.30 -11.90 24.39
CA LEU A 195 -5.62 -13.19 24.48
C LEU A 195 -4.28 -13.05 23.75
N GLY A 196 -3.28 -13.79 24.21
CA GLY A 196 -2.03 -13.95 23.45
C GLY A 196 -2.36 -14.41 22.02
N GLU A 197 -1.55 -13.95 21.07
CA GLU A 197 -1.79 -14.25 19.67
C GLU A 197 -1.51 -15.73 19.40
N LEU A 198 -2.47 -16.41 18.77
CA LEU A 198 -2.35 -17.81 18.38
C LEU A 198 -1.14 -18.00 17.46
N GLY A 199 -0.15 -18.73 17.95
CA GLY A 199 1.10 -19.01 17.22
C GLY A 199 2.30 -18.23 17.75
N ARG A 200 2.16 -16.92 18.02
CA ARG A 200 3.23 -16.09 18.58
C ARG A 200 3.45 -16.36 20.08
N ASP A 201 2.37 -16.38 20.85
CA ASP A 201 2.39 -16.52 22.31
C ASP A 201 1.92 -17.91 22.79
N GLY A 202 1.58 -18.79 21.84
CA GLY A 202 0.96 -20.09 22.12
C GLY A 202 -0.54 -19.98 22.44
N PRO A 203 -1.21 -21.09 22.80
CA PRO A 203 -2.60 -21.05 23.24
C PRO A 203 -2.67 -20.41 24.64
N GLU A 204 -2.70 -19.09 24.70
CA GLU A 204 -2.96 -18.35 25.92
C GLU A 204 -4.46 -18.40 26.23
N VAL A 205 -4.81 -18.87 27.43
CA VAL A 205 -6.22 -19.02 27.86
C VAL A 205 -6.60 -17.98 28.91
N GLN A 206 -5.63 -17.21 29.41
CA GLN A 206 -5.86 -16.12 30.35
C GLN A 206 -5.73 -14.78 29.62
N PRO A 207 -6.85 -14.08 29.36
CA PRO A 207 -6.75 -12.77 28.73
C PRO A 207 -6.10 -11.76 29.67
N GLU A 208 -5.28 -10.87 29.11
CA GLU A 208 -4.71 -9.73 29.83
C GLU A 208 -5.41 -8.43 29.44
N ILE A 209 -5.45 -7.47 30.35
CA ILE A 209 -5.95 -6.13 30.02
C ILE A 209 -4.85 -5.38 29.26
N THR A 210 -5.15 -4.99 28.02
CA THR A 210 -4.35 -4.04 27.24
C THR A 210 -5.09 -2.72 27.11
N ARG A 211 -4.34 -1.64 26.88
CA ARG A 211 -4.89 -0.33 26.57
C ARG A 211 -4.65 -0.02 25.10
N ILE A 212 -5.69 0.40 24.39
CA ILE A 212 -5.58 0.84 23.00
C ILE A 212 -5.57 2.36 23.01
N VAL A 213 -4.54 2.96 22.42
CA VAL A 213 -4.44 4.41 22.25
C VAL A 213 -4.47 4.71 20.75
N SER A 214 -5.44 5.52 20.32
CA SER A 214 -5.55 5.99 18.93
C SER A 214 -5.10 7.43 18.84
N ILE A 215 -4.32 7.76 17.81
CA ILE A 215 -3.95 9.14 17.45
C ILE A 215 -4.27 9.40 15.97
N MET A 216 -4.43 10.67 15.63
CA MET A 216 -4.48 11.13 14.24
C MET A 216 -3.10 11.62 13.79
N TYR A 217 -2.65 11.17 12.64
CA TYR A 217 -1.46 11.70 11.96
C TYR A 217 -1.85 12.08 10.53
N GLY A 218 -2.20 13.34 10.33
CA GLY A 218 -2.86 13.79 9.10
C GLY A 218 -4.20 13.07 8.91
N LYS A 219 -4.35 12.34 7.80
CA LYS A 219 -5.54 11.51 7.51
C LYS A 219 -5.51 10.12 8.15
N TYR A 220 -4.36 9.68 8.66
CA TYR A 220 -4.17 8.33 9.17
C TYR A 220 -4.58 8.25 10.65
N ARG A 221 -5.44 7.28 10.98
CA ARG A 221 -5.68 6.89 12.38
C ARG A 221 -4.69 5.78 12.72
N ILE A 222 -3.83 6.05 13.69
CA ILE A 222 -2.81 5.09 14.14
C ILE A 222 -3.19 4.65 15.54
N ASP A 223 -3.30 3.34 15.72
CA ASP A 223 -3.70 2.67 16.94
C ASP A 223 -2.48 1.96 17.55
N ALA A 224 -2.22 2.12 18.84
CA ALA A 224 -1.18 1.42 19.58
C ALA A 224 -1.78 0.57 20.71
N THR A 225 -1.38 -0.69 20.79
CA THR A 225 -1.66 -1.58 21.92
C THR A 225 -0.55 -1.45 22.96
N VAL A 226 -0.92 -0.99 24.16
CA VAL A 226 -0.04 -0.81 25.32
C VAL A 226 -0.39 -1.83 26.39
N ASN A 227 0.57 -2.67 26.77
CA ASN A 227 0.36 -3.70 27.79
C ASN A 227 0.43 -3.15 29.22
N LYS A 228 0.33 -4.04 30.21
CA LYS A 228 0.36 -3.69 31.64
C LYS A 228 1.73 -3.16 32.10
N GLU A 229 2.82 -3.56 31.46
CA GLU A 229 4.18 -3.01 31.67
C GLU A 229 4.38 -1.64 30.98
N ASN A 230 3.38 -1.13 30.27
CA ASN A 230 3.41 0.10 29.46
C ASN A 230 4.34 0.01 28.24
N MET A 231 4.59 -1.20 27.73
CA MET A 231 5.30 -1.43 26.47
C MET A 231 4.29 -1.43 25.32
N LEU A 232 4.68 -0.86 24.16
CA LEU A 232 3.88 -0.88 22.95
C LEU A 232 4.13 -2.19 22.19
N GLN A 233 3.10 -2.98 21.95
CA GLN A 233 3.24 -4.32 21.35
C GLN A 233 2.75 -4.39 19.91
N ARG A 234 1.82 -3.53 19.52
CA ARG A 234 1.23 -3.52 18.18
C ARG A 234 0.93 -2.09 17.81
N LEU A 235 1.35 -1.67 16.63
CA LEU A 235 1.01 -0.39 16.04
C LEU A 235 0.35 -0.65 14.70
N HIS A 236 -0.85 -0.13 14.53
CA HIS A 236 -1.72 -0.44 13.41
C HIS A 236 -2.26 0.85 12.79
N THR A 237 -2.32 0.91 11.47
CA THR A 237 -3.02 1.94 10.72
C THR A 237 -3.54 1.34 9.42
N TRP A 238 -4.35 2.11 8.69
CA TRP A 238 -4.66 1.82 7.30
C TRP A 238 -3.88 2.72 6.37
N VAL A 239 -3.56 2.22 5.18
CA VAL A 239 -3.01 3.00 4.06
C VAL A 239 -3.84 2.75 2.80
N PRO A 240 -3.98 3.73 1.90
CA PRO A 240 -4.73 3.52 0.68
C PRO A 240 -3.98 2.56 -0.27
N ASP A 241 -4.70 1.57 -0.79
CA ASP A 241 -4.24 0.62 -1.81
C ASP A 241 -5.30 0.50 -2.92
N PRO A 242 -4.92 0.52 -4.21
CA PRO A 242 -5.88 0.41 -5.32
C PRO A 242 -6.71 -0.87 -5.32
N VAL A 243 -6.22 -1.97 -4.75
CA VAL A 243 -6.88 -3.28 -4.72
C VAL A 243 -7.55 -3.52 -3.37
N LEU A 244 -6.80 -3.44 -2.27
CA LEU A 244 -7.32 -3.73 -0.93
C LEU A 244 -8.06 -2.56 -0.27
N GLY A 245 -8.04 -1.37 -0.87
CA GLY A 245 -8.73 -0.20 -0.34
C GLY A 245 -8.01 0.41 0.87
N ASP A 246 -8.69 0.51 2.01
CA ASP A 246 -8.05 0.92 3.26
C ASP A 246 -7.29 -0.29 3.85
N MET A 247 -6.13 -0.60 3.28
CA MET A 247 -5.33 -1.78 3.59
C MET A 247 -4.72 -1.69 4.99
N ASN A 248 -4.78 -2.78 5.76
CA ASN A 248 -4.03 -2.92 7.00
C ASN A 248 -2.52 -2.69 6.79
N TYR A 249 -1.92 -1.93 7.69
CA TYR A 249 -0.50 -1.61 7.72
C TYR A 249 -0.03 -1.56 9.19
N GLU A 250 0.70 -2.58 9.60
CA GLU A 250 0.92 -2.90 11.01
C GLU A 250 2.36 -3.28 11.30
N HIS A 251 2.81 -2.97 12.51
CA HIS A 251 4.07 -3.42 13.09
C HIS A 251 3.84 -4.02 14.47
N GLU A 252 4.51 -5.14 14.73
CA GLU A 252 4.38 -5.90 15.97
C GLU A 252 5.72 -6.06 16.70
N PHE A 253 5.62 -6.03 18.03
CA PHE A 253 6.74 -6.10 18.95
C PHE A 253 6.36 -6.96 20.17
N THR A 254 7.33 -7.69 20.70
CA THR A 254 7.21 -8.46 21.94
C THR A 254 7.97 -7.75 23.05
N ASN A 255 7.63 -7.99 24.32
CA ASN A 255 8.38 -7.40 25.44
C ASN A 255 9.87 -7.81 25.40
N GLN A 256 10.14 -9.04 24.95
CA GLN A 256 11.47 -9.62 24.82
C GLN A 256 12.30 -8.96 23.71
N SER A 257 11.67 -8.30 22.73
CA SER A 257 12.40 -7.62 21.66
C SER A 257 12.99 -6.28 22.11
N TYR A 258 12.51 -5.70 23.20
CA TYR A 258 13.02 -4.44 23.75
C TYR A 258 14.34 -4.67 24.49
N ILE A 259 15.41 -4.08 23.96
CA ILE A 259 16.71 -4.02 24.65
C ILE A 259 16.85 -2.69 25.38
N ASP A 260 17.67 -2.66 26.43
CA ASP A 260 18.19 -1.41 26.99
C ASP A 260 19.31 -0.90 26.08
N ALA A 261 19.09 0.25 25.46
CA ALA A 261 20.04 0.93 24.58
C ALA A 261 20.91 1.96 25.33
N GLY A 262 20.81 2.01 26.66
CA GLY A 262 21.51 2.97 27.52
C GLY A 262 20.68 4.20 27.86
N ASN A 263 21.05 4.91 28.93
CA ASN A 263 20.39 6.14 29.40
C ASN A 263 18.87 5.99 29.64
N GLY A 264 18.41 4.79 29.99
CA GLY A 264 16.99 4.49 30.22
C GLY A 264 16.16 4.35 28.93
N ILE A 265 16.79 4.35 27.76
CA ILE A 265 16.13 4.16 26.47
C ILE A 265 15.97 2.67 26.23
N LYS A 266 14.73 2.23 25.96
CA LYS A 266 14.45 0.88 25.49
C LYS A 266 13.95 0.91 24.06
N PHE A 267 14.43 0.00 23.22
CA PHE A 267 14.08 -0.02 21.80
C PHE A 267 13.89 -1.46 21.29
N PRO A 268 12.86 -1.74 20.46
CA PRO A 268 12.64 -3.08 19.92
C PRO A 268 13.66 -3.46 18.84
N THR A 269 14.11 -4.72 18.85
CA THR A 269 15.16 -5.25 17.94
C THR A 269 14.66 -6.35 17.01
N VAL A 270 13.41 -6.75 17.14
CA VAL A 270 12.75 -7.71 16.24
C VAL A 270 11.59 -6.97 15.60
N TRP A 271 11.64 -6.89 14.28
CA TRP A 271 10.61 -6.23 13.49
C TRP A 271 9.77 -7.29 12.80
N HIS A 272 8.46 -7.08 12.81
CA HIS A 272 7.50 -7.87 12.09
C HIS A 272 6.38 -6.94 11.64
N SER A 273 6.12 -6.88 10.34
CA SER A 273 5.14 -5.98 9.76
C SER A 273 4.20 -6.74 8.85
N HIS A 274 2.91 -6.56 9.13
CA HIS A 274 1.83 -7.01 8.28
C HIS A 274 1.33 -5.86 7.42
N GLN A 275 1.22 -6.07 6.11
CA GLN A 275 0.52 -5.20 5.18
C GLN A 275 -0.44 -6.07 4.39
N GLY A 276 -1.75 -5.88 4.55
CA GLY A 276 -2.75 -6.88 4.18
C GLY A 276 -3.43 -7.51 5.40
N TRP A 277 -4.39 -8.40 5.18
CA TRP A 277 -5.43 -8.69 6.19
C TRP A 277 -5.08 -9.76 7.25
N ASP A 278 -3.87 -10.33 7.21
CA ASP A 278 -3.36 -11.34 8.17
C ASP A 278 -4.42 -12.36 8.64
N ASP A 279 -5.02 -13.05 7.68
CA ASP A 279 -6.20 -13.88 7.94
C ASP A 279 -6.02 -15.35 7.56
N ASN A 280 -4.79 -15.86 7.67
CA ASN A 280 -4.40 -17.25 7.37
C ASN A 280 -5.37 -18.32 7.95
N PHE A 281 -6.07 -18.00 9.03
CA PHE A 281 -6.97 -18.91 9.75
C PHE A 281 -8.46 -18.54 9.69
N ASN A 282 -8.82 -17.41 9.10
CA ASN A 282 -10.20 -16.90 9.11
C ASN A 282 -10.88 -16.98 7.73
N SER A 283 -12.14 -16.59 7.69
CA SER A 283 -12.98 -16.55 6.47
C SER A 283 -13.26 -15.13 6.00
N GLN A 284 -12.52 -14.13 6.49
CA GLN A 284 -12.82 -12.73 6.24
C GLN A 284 -12.29 -12.24 4.89
N ASN A 285 -11.23 -12.85 4.36
CA ASN A 285 -10.69 -12.58 3.04
C ASN A 285 -10.23 -13.90 2.38
N ILE A 286 -10.00 -13.84 1.08
CA ILE A 286 -9.48 -14.94 0.26
C ILE A 286 -7.95 -14.90 0.24
N SER A 287 -7.37 -13.71 0.05
CA SER A 287 -5.93 -13.52 0.11
C SER A 287 -5.46 -13.35 1.55
N ALA A 288 -4.57 -14.24 1.98
CA ALA A 288 -3.95 -14.19 3.30
C ALA A 288 -2.53 -13.62 3.27
N GLY A 289 -2.15 -12.91 2.20
CA GLY A 289 -0.85 -12.27 2.14
C GLY A 289 -0.76 -11.16 3.18
N HIS A 290 0.34 -11.12 3.93
CA HIS A 290 0.45 -10.11 4.99
C HIS A 290 1.88 -9.76 5.37
N ASN A 291 2.83 -10.68 5.46
CA ASN A 291 4.15 -10.39 6.01
C ASN A 291 4.96 -9.58 5.00
N ALA A 292 5.06 -8.27 5.20
CA ALA A 292 5.67 -7.34 4.24
C ALA A 292 7.13 -7.02 4.58
N PHE A 293 7.48 -7.03 5.86
CA PHE A 293 8.81 -6.68 6.34
C PHE A 293 9.08 -7.28 7.71
N GLY A 294 10.32 -7.69 7.94
CA GLY A 294 10.71 -8.09 9.29
C GLY A 294 12.12 -8.63 9.36
N GLY A 295 12.54 -8.98 10.58
CA GLY A 295 13.85 -9.55 10.83
C GLY A 295 14.54 -9.01 12.07
N PRO A 296 15.70 -9.58 12.42
CA PRO A 296 16.50 -9.13 13.55
C PRO A 296 17.32 -7.87 13.20
N ILE A 297 16.96 -6.76 13.81
CA ILE A 297 17.66 -5.47 13.69
C ILE A 297 18.24 -5.11 15.07
N LYS A 298 19.35 -5.77 15.39
CA LYS A 298 19.89 -5.86 16.76
C LYS A 298 20.83 -4.72 17.14
N ASP A 299 21.47 -4.06 16.18
CA ASP A 299 22.34 -2.93 16.48
C ASP A 299 21.46 -1.68 16.60
N VAL A 300 21.41 -1.09 17.80
CA VAL A 300 20.62 0.12 18.08
C VAL A 300 21.55 1.19 18.63
N LYS A 301 21.64 2.31 17.92
CA LYS A 301 22.44 3.47 18.29
C LYS A 301 21.53 4.65 18.59
N PRO A 302 21.18 4.88 19.86
CA PRO A 302 20.33 6.01 20.25
C PRO A 302 21.10 7.32 20.09
N ASN A 303 20.43 8.36 19.61
CA ASN A 303 20.96 9.71 19.41
C ASN A 303 22.20 9.79 18.52
N VAL A 304 22.42 8.78 17.68
CA VAL A 304 23.44 8.78 16.63
C VAL A 304 22.71 8.83 15.31
N CYS A 305 22.65 10.00 14.69
CA CYS A 305 22.08 10.19 13.37
C CYS A 305 22.87 11.24 12.61
N PRO A 306 23.10 11.08 11.29
CA PRO A 306 23.61 12.14 10.45
C PRO A 306 22.64 13.33 10.42
N ASP A 307 23.17 14.50 10.05
CA ASP A 307 22.35 15.67 9.79
C ASP A 307 21.29 15.37 8.73
N PRO A 308 20.07 15.92 8.86
CA PRO A 308 19.04 15.78 7.84
C PRO A 308 19.54 16.26 6.48
N VAL A 309 19.33 15.45 5.46
CA VAL A 309 19.64 15.83 4.08
C VAL A 309 18.54 16.73 3.55
N ALA A 310 18.92 17.87 2.97
CA ALA A 310 17.99 18.75 2.28
C ALA A 310 17.35 18.03 1.08
N VAL A 311 16.05 18.27 0.84
CA VAL A 311 15.37 17.72 -0.34
C VAL A 311 16.12 18.18 -1.61
N PRO A 312 16.50 17.30 -2.54
CA PRO A 312 17.14 17.73 -3.79
C PRO A 312 16.18 18.53 -4.69
N ASP A 313 16.70 19.46 -5.50
CA ASP A 313 15.85 20.24 -6.44
C ASP A 313 15.11 19.36 -7.46
N VAL A 314 15.77 18.31 -7.94
CA VAL A 314 15.17 17.32 -8.84
C VAL A 314 13.97 16.61 -8.20
N VAL A 315 13.97 16.47 -6.86
CA VAL A 315 12.87 15.86 -6.11
C VAL A 315 11.78 16.89 -5.83
N ARG A 316 12.15 18.10 -5.40
CA ARG A 316 11.19 19.20 -5.16
C ARG A 316 10.35 19.54 -6.40
N ASN A 317 10.99 19.53 -7.56
CA ASN A 317 10.40 19.94 -8.83
C ASN A 317 9.84 18.76 -9.65
N ALA A 318 9.88 17.52 -9.12
CA ALA A 318 9.35 16.36 -9.81
C ALA A 318 7.83 16.47 -10.00
N THR A 319 7.35 16.05 -11.16
CA THR A 319 5.92 15.99 -11.49
C THR A 319 5.57 14.61 -12.01
N PHE A 320 4.39 14.12 -11.65
CA PHE A 320 3.89 12.80 -12.05
C PHE A 320 2.56 12.96 -12.81
N PRO A 321 2.58 13.56 -14.02
CA PRO A 321 1.36 13.79 -14.77
C PRO A 321 0.77 12.46 -15.26
N VAL A 322 -0.52 12.26 -15.04
CA VAL A 322 -1.25 11.16 -15.67
C VAL A 322 -1.45 11.50 -17.15
N ARG A 323 -0.82 10.74 -18.04
CA ARG A 323 -0.89 10.94 -19.50
C ARG A 323 -1.27 9.65 -20.19
N VAL A 324 -1.87 9.78 -21.37
CA VAL A 324 -2.10 8.65 -22.28
C VAL A 324 -1.36 8.93 -23.58
N GLU A 325 -0.37 8.10 -23.87
CA GLU A 325 0.34 8.12 -25.15
C GLU A 325 -0.28 7.10 -26.09
N THR A 326 -1.03 7.59 -27.07
CA THR A 326 -1.77 6.74 -28.00
C THR A 326 -0.89 6.34 -29.19
N THR A 327 -0.79 5.03 -29.44
CA THR A 327 -0.19 4.47 -30.67
C THR A 327 -1.22 3.61 -31.40
N LYS A 328 -1.58 3.97 -32.63
CA LYS A 328 -2.42 3.12 -33.49
C LYS A 328 -1.62 1.87 -33.90
N LEU A 329 -2.05 0.69 -33.48
CA LEU A 329 -1.41 -0.59 -33.81
C LEU A 329 -1.95 -1.18 -35.11
N ALA A 330 -3.26 -1.07 -35.29
CA ALA A 330 -4.01 -1.52 -36.46
C ALA A 330 -5.31 -0.72 -36.56
N ASP A 331 -6.13 -0.99 -37.57
CA ASP A 331 -7.44 -0.35 -37.65
C ASP A 331 -8.36 -0.79 -36.50
N GLY A 332 -8.86 0.16 -35.73
CA GLY A 332 -9.62 -0.10 -34.50
C GLY A 332 -8.81 -0.73 -33.36
N VAL A 333 -7.48 -0.70 -33.36
CA VAL A 333 -6.64 -1.21 -32.26
C VAL A 333 -5.58 -0.19 -31.85
N TYR A 334 -5.59 0.21 -30.59
CA TYR A 334 -4.77 1.30 -30.07
C TYR A 334 -4.05 0.87 -28.79
N LEU A 335 -2.74 1.02 -28.75
CA LEU A 335 -1.97 0.98 -27.51
C LEU A 335 -2.11 2.32 -26.81
N LEU A 336 -2.45 2.28 -25.53
CA LEU A 336 -2.66 3.44 -24.67
C LEU A 336 -1.58 3.42 -23.57
N GLY A 337 -0.41 3.97 -23.88
CA GLY A 337 0.73 4.06 -22.96
C GLY A 337 0.76 5.36 -22.17
N GLY A 338 1.96 5.86 -21.86
CA GLY A 338 2.16 7.12 -21.12
C GLY A 338 2.27 6.98 -19.59
N ALA A 339 2.39 5.73 -19.12
CA ALA A 339 2.71 5.35 -17.75
C ALA A 339 3.64 4.11 -17.78
N THR A 340 3.85 3.45 -16.63
CA THR A 340 4.66 2.22 -16.53
C THR A 340 4.00 1.02 -17.21
N HIS A 341 2.65 1.01 -17.20
CA HIS A 341 1.80 -0.02 -17.79
C HIS A 341 0.91 0.55 -18.90
N ASN A 342 0.77 -0.23 -19.97
CA ASN A 342 -0.13 0.07 -21.09
C ASN A 342 -1.49 -0.61 -20.93
N SER A 343 -2.51 0.00 -21.54
CA SER A 343 -3.75 -0.68 -21.90
C SER A 343 -3.85 -0.79 -23.43
N VAL A 344 -4.67 -1.70 -23.95
CA VAL A 344 -4.95 -1.80 -25.39
C VAL A 344 -6.45 -1.69 -25.64
N ALA A 345 -6.87 -0.66 -26.37
CA ALA A 345 -8.26 -0.50 -26.78
C ALA A 345 -8.53 -1.19 -28.11
N ILE A 346 -9.62 -1.96 -28.16
CA ILE A 346 -10.03 -2.76 -29.31
C ILE A 346 -11.47 -2.41 -29.68
N GLU A 347 -11.66 -1.98 -30.93
CA GLU A 347 -12.94 -1.60 -31.48
C GLU A 347 -13.66 -2.80 -32.11
N PHE A 348 -14.91 -3.00 -31.69
CA PHE A 348 -15.89 -3.88 -32.32
C PHE A 348 -17.00 -3.01 -32.96
N ASN A 349 -17.98 -3.61 -33.62
CA ASN A 349 -19.05 -2.94 -34.35
C ASN A 349 -19.90 -2.05 -33.46
N ASN A 350 -20.33 -2.57 -32.31
CA ASN A 350 -21.28 -1.90 -31.42
C ASN A 350 -20.69 -1.54 -30.04
N TYR A 351 -19.45 -1.94 -29.76
CA TYR A 351 -18.79 -1.71 -28.47
C TYR A 351 -17.27 -1.65 -28.65
N SER A 352 -16.56 -1.31 -27.58
CA SER A 352 -15.11 -1.48 -27.46
C SER A 352 -14.78 -2.36 -26.26
N ALA A 353 -13.59 -2.95 -26.30
CA ALA A 353 -13.00 -3.66 -25.18
C ALA A 353 -11.63 -3.06 -24.86
N VAL A 354 -11.22 -3.14 -23.59
CA VAL A 354 -9.89 -2.73 -23.15
C VAL A 354 -9.15 -3.93 -22.57
N PHE A 355 -7.95 -4.21 -23.05
CA PHE A 355 -7.04 -5.15 -22.41
C PHE A 355 -6.16 -4.39 -21.41
N GLU A 356 -6.21 -4.86 -20.17
CA GLU A 356 -5.56 -4.35 -18.96
C GLU A 356 -6.13 -3.05 -18.34
N ALA A 357 -6.25 -3.06 -17.01
CA ALA A 357 -6.68 -1.91 -16.19
C ALA A 357 -5.68 -1.65 -15.05
N PRO A 358 -4.45 -1.21 -15.38
CA PRO A 358 -3.34 -1.22 -14.43
C PRO A 358 -3.36 -0.04 -13.46
N LEU A 359 -2.54 -0.17 -12.42
CA LEU A 359 -2.19 0.84 -11.41
C LEU A 359 -3.37 1.30 -10.53
N ASN A 360 -4.20 2.23 -11.00
CA ASN A 360 -5.17 2.93 -10.17
C ASN A 360 -6.30 3.58 -10.98
N GLU A 361 -7.23 4.21 -10.27
CA GLU A 361 -8.37 4.92 -10.85
C GLU A 361 -7.94 6.08 -11.75
N GLU A 362 -6.98 6.91 -11.32
CA GLU A 362 -6.57 8.08 -12.09
C GLU A 362 -6.04 7.69 -13.48
N ARG A 363 -5.23 6.62 -13.53
CA ARG A 363 -4.78 6.03 -14.79
C ARG A 363 -5.94 5.50 -15.63
N SER A 364 -6.85 4.75 -15.01
CA SER A 364 -7.99 4.15 -15.71
C SER A 364 -8.94 5.19 -16.29
N LEU A 365 -9.24 6.27 -15.55
CA LEU A 365 -10.07 7.38 -16.04
C LEU A 365 -9.45 8.07 -17.25
N ALA A 366 -8.13 8.31 -17.22
CA ALA A 366 -7.44 8.90 -18.36
C ALA A 366 -7.51 7.99 -19.61
N VAL A 367 -7.33 6.67 -19.43
CA VAL A 367 -7.47 5.67 -20.50
C VAL A 367 -8.90 5.63 -21.04
N ILE A 368 -9.91 5.58 -20.17
CA ILE A 368 -11.34 5.57 -20.56
C ILE A 368 -11.68 6.79 -21.41
N GLU A 369 -11.27 7.99 -20.99
CA GLU A 369 -11.53 9.21 -21.74
C GLU A 369 -10.81 9.24 -23.09
N GLU A 370 -9.60 8.68 -23.17
CA GLU A 370 -8.91 8.55 -24.45
C GLU A 370 -9.60 7.54 -25.38
N VAL A 371 -10.08 6.41 -24.85
CA VAL A 371 -10.88 5.43 -25.63
C VAL A 371 -12.13 6.09 -26.21
N ARG A 372 -12.84 6.92 -25.43
CA ARG A 372 -14.05 7.61 -25.90
C ARG A 372 -13.78 8.60 -27.04
N LYS A 373 -12.57 9.19 -27.10
CA LYS A 373 -12.16 10.04 -28.21
C LYS A 373 -11.81 9.22 -29.46
N LEU A 374 -11.10 8.12 -29.28
CA LEU A 374 -10.61 7.27 -30.38
C LEU A 374 -11.72 6.42 -31.01
N ILE A 375 -12.66 5.95 -30.20
CA ILE A 375 -13.77 5.07 -30.59
C ILE A 375 -15.09 5.71 -30.14
N PRO A 376 -15.52 6.82 -30.78
CA PRO A 376 -16.69 7.56 -30.36
C PRO A 376 -17.98 6.75 -30.54
N ASN A 377 -18.97 7.01 -29.68
CA ASN A 377 -20.32 6.42 -29.71
C ASN A 377 -20.42 4.92 -29.40
N LYS A 378 -19.30 4.24 -29.11
CA LYS A 378 -19.30 2.83 -28.71
C LYS A 378 -18.95 2.71 -27.22
N PRO A 379 -19.77 2.03 -26.40
CA PRO A 379 -19.47 1.83 -25.00
C PRO A 379 -18.27 0.90 -24.83
N ILE A 380 -17.48 1.13 -23.78
CA ILE A 380 -16.51 0.14 -23.29
C ILE A 380 -17.33 -0.95 -22.59
N ARG A 381 -17.58 -2.06 -23.29
CA ARG A 381 -18.42 -3.14 -22.76
C ARG A 381 -17.63 -4.14 -21.94
N PHE A 382 -16.34 -4.31 -22.25
CA PHE A 382 -15.48 -5.32 -21.63
C PHE A 382 -14.13 -4.76 -21.23
N VAL A 383 -13.64 -5.21 -20.08
CA VAL A 383 -12.24 -5.06 -19.68
C VAL A 383 -11.64 -6.45 -19.46
N ILE A 384 -10.53 -6.75 -20.13
CA ILE A 384 -9.83 -8.01 -20.00
C ILE A 384 -8.68 -7.77 -19.03
N ASN A 385 -8.69 -8.44 -17.88
CA ASN A 385 -7.58 -8.42 -16.94
C ASN A 385 -6.66 -9.60 -17.20
N SER A 386 -5.35 -9.36 -17.29
CA SER A 386 -4.39 -10.44 -17.51
C SER A 386 -4.24 -11.30 -16.26
N ASN A 387 -4.02 -10.72 -15.09
CA ASN A 387 -3.75 -11.45 -13.85
C ASN A 387 -4.02 -10.62 -12.59
N GLN A 388 -3.92 -11.26 -11.43
CA GLN A 388 -4.29 -10.70 -10.12
C GLN A 388 -3.26 -9.81 -9.43
N HIS A 389 -2.08 -9.62 -10.01
CA HIS A 389 -1.10 -8.71 -9.42
C HIS A 389 -1.65 -7.28 -9.35
N PHE A 390 -1.34 -6.58 -8.27
CA PHE A 390 -2.05 -5.33 -7.94
C PHE A 390 -1.78 -4.21 -8.95
N ASP A 391 -0.60 -4.18 -9.53
CA ASP A 391 -0.21 -3.25 -10.59
C ASP A 391 -0.94 -3.50 -11.92
N HIS A 392 -1.53 -4.68 -12.12
CA HIS A 392 -2.38 -5.02 -13.28
C HIS A 392 -3.89 -4.89 -12.98
N ALA A 393 -4.28 -5.07 -11.71
CA ALA A 393 -5.68 -5.12 -11.30
C ALA A 393 -6.23 -3.80 -10.74
N GLY A 394 -5.38 -2.90 -10.25
CA GLY A 394 -5.78 -1.75 -9.42
C GLY A 394 -6.78 -0.77 -10.04
N GLY A 395 -6.95 -0.79 -11.37
CA GLY A 395 -7.92 0.02 -12.10
C GLY A 395 -9.31 -0.60 -12.27
N LEU A 396 -9.50 -1.90 -11.97
CA LEU A 396 -10.70 -2.65 -12.37
C LEU A 396 -12.02 -2.09 -11.83
N ARG A 397 -12.04 -1.59 -10.59
CA ARG A 397 -13.23 -0.95 -9.98
C ARG A 397 -13.76 0.21 -10.83
N THR A 398 -12.86 0.99 -11.43
CA THR A 398 -13.21 2.10 -12.33
C THR A 398 -14.00 1.63 -13.55
N TYR A 399 -13.61 0.48 -14.12
CA TYR A 399 -14.29 -0.09 -15.28
C TYR A 399 -15.65 -0.69 -14.91
N VAL A 400 -15.76 -1.31 -13.74
CA VAL A 400 -17.05 -1.78 -13.20
C VAL A 400 -18.00 -0.61 -13.00
N HIS A 401 -17.51 0.52 -12.45
CA HIS A 401 -18.32 1.71 -12.25
C HIS A 401 -18.96 2.24 -13.55
N ILE A 402 -18.25 2.16 -14.70
CA ILE A 402 -18.81 2.58 -15.99
C ILE A 402 -19.65 1.51 -16.69
N GLY A 403 -19.89 0.36 -16.05
CA GLY A 403 -20.72 -0.74 -16.56
C GLY A 403 -20.00 -1.75 -17.46
N ALA A 404 -18.66 -1.79 -17.45
CA ALA A 404 -17.91 -2.80 -18.18
C ALA A 404 -17.96 -4.16 -17.47
N THR A 405 -18.06 -5.24 -18.24
CA THR A 405 -17.89 -6.61 -17.75
C THR A 405 -16.40 -6.95 -17.69
N ILE A 406 -15.94 -7.43 -16.54
CA ILE A 406 -14.58 -7.94 -16.38
C ILE A 406 -14.49 -9.36 -16.94
N ILE A 407 -13.56 -9.54 -17.88
CA ILE A 407 -13.11 -10.86 -18.33
C ILE A 407 -11.78 -11.16 -17.63
N THR A 408 -11.76 -12.18 -16.78
CA THR A 408 -10.55 -12.63 -16.07
C THR A 408 -10.53 -14.15 -15.95
N HIS A 409 -9.41 -14.72 -15.53
CA HIS A 409 -9.34 -16.15 -15.29
C HIS A 409 -10.10 -16.55 -14.02
N PHE A 410 -10.71 -17.74 -14.01
CA PHE A 410 -11.54 -18.21 -12.89
C PHE A 410 -10.78 -18.29 -11.56
N LYS A 411 -9.45 -18.42 -11.60
CA LYS A 411 -8.61 -18.43 -10.38
C LYS A 411 -8.49 -17.06 -9.70
N ASN A 412 -8.69 -15.97 -10.44
CA ASN A 412 -8.66 -14.61 -9.89
C ASN A 412 -10.04 -14.21 -9.35
N PHE A 413 -11.09 -14.87 -9.83
CA PHE A 413 -12.48 -14.47 -9.60
C PHE A 413 -12.87 -14.45 -8.12
N GLU A 414 -12.51 -15.47 -7.34
CA GLU A 414 -12.92 -15.55 -5.93
C GLU A 414 -12.32 -14.39 -5.12
N PHE A 415 -11.01 -14.17 -5.27
CA PHE A 415 -10.30 -13.04 -4.68
C PHE A 415 -10.92 -11.70 -5.10
N TYR A 416 -11.14 -11.50 -6.40
CA TYR A 416 -11.70 -10.24 -6.87
C TYR A 416 -13.12 -10.00 -6.36
N ASN A 417 -13.99 -11.00 -6.44
CA ASN A 417 -15.40 -10.86 -6.07
C ASN A 417 -15.57 -10.65 -4.55
N HIS A 418 -14.69 -11.23 -3.74
CA HIS A 418 -14.78 -11.13 -2.29
C HIS A 418 -14.01 -9.94 -1.71
N ASP A 419 -12.72 -9.81 -2.04
CA ASP A 419 -11.80 -8.90 -1.34
C ASP A 419 -11.65 -7.54 -2.02
N PHE A 420 -11.83 -7.47 -3.35
CA PHE A 420 -11.51 -6.27 -4.14
C PHE A 420 -12.74 -5.53 -4.68
N ILE A 421 -13.58 -6.20 -5.46
CA ILE A 421 -14.71 -5.63 -6.19
C ILE A 421 -15.98 -5.76 -5.35
N ASN A 422 -16.01 -5.01 -4.25
CA ASN A 422 -17.06 -5.04 -3.22
C ASN A 422 -17.45 -3.62 -2.75
N TYR A 423 -18.45 -3.51 -1.87
CA TYR A 423 -18.90 -2.25 -1.29
C TYR A 423 -18.09 -1.77 -0.08
N THR A 424 -16.96 -2.40 0.24
CA THR A 424 -16.13 -1.99 1.39
C THR A 424 -15.71 -0.52 1.20
N PRO A 425 -16.03 0.37 2.15
CA PRO A 425 -15.70 1.78 2.03
C PRO A 425 -14.18 2.00 1.97
N ARG A 426 -13.72 2.82 1.02
CA ARG A 426 -12.35 3.32 0.95
C ARG A 426 -12.31 4.75 1.48
N THR A 427 -11.92 4.94 2.74
CA THR A 427 -12.03 6.24 3.42
C THR A 427 -10.79 7.12 3.27
N LEU A 428 -9.62 6.53 3.02
CA LEU A 428 -8.37 7.27 2.88
C LEU A 428 -8.14 7.82 1.47
N LYS A 429 -8.59 7.09 0.45
CA LYS A 429 -8.56 7.49 -0.96
C LYS A 429 -9.76 6.86 -1.70
N PRO A 430 -10.96 7.44 -1.56
CA PRO A 430 -12.17 6.88 -2.18
C PRO A 430 -12.10 6.95 -3.71
N ASP A 431 -12.41 5.83 -4.36
CA ASP A 431 -12.60 5.73 -5.80
C ASP A 431 -14.08 5.97 -6.19
N MET A 432 -14.39 6.04 -7.48
CA MET A 432 -15.73 6.24 -8.00
C MET A 432 -16.73 5.22 -7.48
N VAL A 433 -16.35 3.94 -7.34
CA VAL A 433 -17.23 2.91 -6.75
C VAL A 433 -17.57 3.23 -5.30
N SER A 434 -16.61 3.75 -4.52
CA SER A 434 -16.83 4.13 -3.13
C SER A 434 -17.66 5.41 -3.00
N LEU A 435 -17.48 6.36 -3.92
CA LEU A 435 -18.20 7.64 -3.93
C LEU A 435 -19.63 7.52 -4.49
N TRP A 436 -19.80 6.70 -5.53
CA TRP A 436 -21.04 6.49 -6.28
C TRP A 436 -21.25 5.00 -6.56
N PRO A 437 -21.54 4.20 -5.51
CA PRO A 437 -21.70 2.76 -5.66
C PRO A 437 -22.81 2.38 -6.65
N PRO A 438 -22.50 1.70 -7.78
CA PRO A 438 -23.52 1.22 -8.70
C PRO A 438 -24.27 0.04 -8.07
N THR A 439 -25.57 -0.08 -8.33
CA THR A 439 -26.42 -1.19 -7.85
C THR A 439 -26.02 -2.53 -8.49
N GLU A 440 -25.50 -2.46 -9.72
CA GLU A 440 -24.92 -3.55 -10.52
C GLU A 440 -23.90 -4.36 -9.72
N LEU A 441 -23.15 -3.70 -8.84
CA LEU A 441 -22.12 -4.35 -8.01
C LEU A 441 -22.74 -5.38 -7.04
N ALA A 442 -23.92 -5.09 -6.48
CA ALA A 442 -24.67 -6.02 -5.63
C ALA A 442 -25.27 -7.18 -6.44
N GLU A 443 -25.64 -6.92 -7.68
CA GLU A 443 -26.33 -7.88 -8.55
C GLU A 443 -25.36 -8.87 -9.23
N GLY A 444 -24.07 -8.51 -9.34
CA GLY A 444 -23.00 -9.45 -9.70
C GLY A 444 -22.86 -9.79 -11.19
N TYR A 445 -23.62 -9.15 -12.10
CA TYR A 445 -23.62 -9.50 -13.54
C TYR A 445 -22.51 -8.84 -14.38
N TYR A 446 -21.41 -8.45 -13.76
CA TYR A 446 -20.27 -7.77 -14.40
C TYR A 446 -19.05 -8.68 -14.58
N TRP A 447 -19.23 -10.01 -14.60
CA TRP A 447 -18.15 -10.99 -14.71
C TRP A 447 -18.33 -11.96 -15.87
N GLU A 448 -17.22 -12.26 -16.54
CA GLU A 448 -17.07 -13.44 -17.41
C GLU A 448 -15.75 -14.14 -17.10
N THR A 449 -15.82 -15.37 -16.59
CA THR A 449 -14.64 -16.12 -16.16
C THR A 449 -14.13 -17.05 -17.24
N VAL A 450 -12.84 -16.96 -17.55
CA VAL A 450 -12.14 -17.86 -18.47
C VAL A 450 -11.55 -19.04 -17.70
N ARG A 451 -11.73 -20.26 -18.20
CA ARG A 451 -11.06 -21.46 -17.68
C ARG A 451 -9.84 -21.88 -18.49
N GLU A 452 -9.98 -21.90 -19.81
CA GLU A 452 -8.88 -22.27 -20.72
C GLU A 452 -8.83 -21.34 -21.92
N ASN A 453 -9.93 -21.28 -22.67
CA ASN A 453 -10.05 -20.49 -23.89
C ASN A 453 -11.37 -19.70 -23.86
N TYR A 454 -11.35 -18.49 -24.40
CA TYR A 454 -12.52 -17.65 -24.57
C TYR A 454 -12.37 -16.83 -25.86
N VAL A 455 -13.48 -16.56 -26.57
CA VAL A 455 -13.45 -15.73 -27.77
C VAL A 455 -14.46 -14.61 -27.62
N LEU A 456 -13.97 -13.37 -27.53
CA LEU A 456 -14.81 -12.18 -27.62
C LEU A 456 -14.96 -11.81 -29.10
N THR A 457 -16.20 -11.75 -29.59
CA THR A 457 -16.48 -11.48 -31.00
C THR A 457 -17.80 -10.76 -31.22
N ASP A 458 -17.85 -9.96 -32.28
CA ASP A 458 -19.06 -9.33 -32.82
C ASP A 458 -19.46 -9.91 -34.20
N GLY A 459 -18.85 -11.04 -34.59
CA GLY A 459 -19.00 -11.66 -35.91
C GLY A 459 -18.05 -11.14 -36.99
N THR A 460 -17.34 -10.03 -36.76
CA THR A 460 -16.42 -9.40 -37.73
C THR A 460 -14.97 -9.33 -37.25
N ARG A 461 -14.76 -9.25 -35.93
CA ARG A 461 -13.45 -9.31 -35.28
C ARG A 461 -13.50 -10.35 -34.16
N ASN A 462 -12.44 -11.14 -34.03
CA ASN A 462 -12.24 -12.06 -32.91
C ASN A 462 -11.08 -11.59 -32.06
N LEU A 463 -11.29 -11.52 -30.75
CA LEU A 463 -10.24 -11.44 -29.74
C LEU A 463 -10.24 -12.78 -29.00
N ASN A 464 -9.22 -13.60 -29.26
CA ASN A 464 -9.07 -14.89 -28.62
C ASN A 464 -8.29 -14.72 -27.32
N ILE A 465 -8.80 -15.23 -26.20
CA ILE A 465 -8.23 -15.09 -24.87
C ILE A 465 -7.86 -16.48 -24.36
N TYR A 466 -6.64 -16.62 -23.86
CA TYR A 466 -6.02 -17.90 -23.53
C TYR A 466 -5.41 -17.88 -22.15
N TYR A 467 -5.64 -18.95 -21.39
CA TYR A 467 -4.92 -19.20 -20.15
C TYR A 467 -3.48 -19.66 -20.44
N VAL A 468 -2.49 -18.94 -19.91
CA VAL A 468 -1.07 -19.29 -20.04
C VAL A 468 -0.62 -20.04 -18.79
N ASN A 469 -0.29 -21.33 -18.95
CA ASN A 469 0.18 -22.16 -17.85
C ASN A 469 1.17 -23.24 -18.34
N PRO A 470 2.09 -23.71 -17.48
CA PRO A 470 2.32 -23.25 -16.10
C PRO A 470 3.20 -21.99 -16.05
N LEU A 471 3.05 -21.18 -15.00
CA LEU A 471 3.92 -20.04 -14.72
C LEU A 471 4.44 -20.11 -13.28
N GLN A 472 5.64 -19.57 -13.05
CA GLN A 472 6.22 -19.38 -11.73
C GLN A 472 5.75 -18.06 -11.12
N LYS A 473 5.62 -17.02 -11.94
CA LYS A 473 5.27 -15.67 -11.51
C LYS A 473 3.85 -15.58 -10.94
N VAL A 474 2.84 -15.98 -11.71
CA VAL A 474 1.44 -15.86 -11.31
C VAL A 474 0.58 -16.97 -11.94
N GLU A 475 -0.37 -17.47 -11.18
CA GLU A 475 -1.38 -18.44 -11.63
C GLU A 475 -2.60 -17.69 -12.17
N GLY A 476 -3.27 -18.23 -13.19
CA GLY A 476 -4.45 -17.59 -13.78
C GLY A 476 -4.15 -16.42 -14.71
N MET A 477 -2.92 -16.33 -15.25
CA MET A 477 -2.56 -15.32 -16.25
C MET A 477 -3.21 -15.58 -17.61
N LEU A 478 -3.90 -14.57 -18.14
CA LEU A 478 -4.44 -14.56 -19.49
C LEU A 478 -3.53 -13.79 -20.46
N MET A 479 -3.46 -14.29 -21.69
CA MET A 479 -3.00 -13.53 -22.87
C MET A 479 -4.16 -13.39 -23.86
N ALA A 480 -4.09 -12.40 -24.74
CA ALA A 480 -5.09 -12.22 -25.80
C ALA A 480 -4.43 -12.14 -27.18
N TYR A 481 -5.09 -12.66 -28.21
CA TYR A 481 -4.61 -12.69 -29.58
C TYR A 481 -5.69 -12.18 -30.53
N LEU A 482 -5.29 -11.27 -31.40
CA LEU A 482 -6.08 -10.71 -32.48
C LEU A 482 -5.62 -11.36 -33.80
N PRO A 483 -6.32 -12.38 -34.34
CA PRO A 483 -5.82 -13.16 -35.48
C PRO A 483 -5.73 -12.35 -36.78
N LYS A 484 -6.69 -11.43 -37.00
CA LYS A 484 -6.73 -10.58 -38.21
C LYS A 484 -5.55 -9.60 -38.24
N GLU A 485 -5.23 -9.01 -37.09
CA GLU A 485 -4.14 -8.04 -36.93
C GLU A 485 -2.79 -8.70 -36.61
N LYS A 486 -2.79 -10.00 -36.27
CA LYS A 486 -1.65 -10.77 -35.80
C LYS A 486 -0.94 -10.13 -34.60
N LEU A 487 -1.71 -9.62 -33.64
CA LEU A 487 -1.21 -9.01 -32.41
C LEU A 487 -1.43 -9.95 -31.23
N LEU A 488 -0.37 -10.20 -30.47
CA LEU A 488 -0.40 -10.97 -29.22
C LEU A 488 -0.21 -10.01 -28.04
N LEU A 489 -1.26 -9.83 -27.24
CA LEU A 489 -1.29 -9.00 -26.05
C LEU A 489 -0.99 -9.85 -24.82
N GLU A 490 -0.07 -9.41 -23.98
CA GLU A 490 0.32 -10.09 -22.75
C GLU A 490 0.84 -9.07 -21.73
N ALA A 491 0.94 -9.48 -20.47
CA ALA A 491 1.37 -8.59 -19.39
C ALA A 491 2.80 -8.88 -18.90
N ASP A 492 2.93 -9.78 -17.93
CA ASP A 492 4.17 -10.07 -17.20
C ASP A 492 5.15 -11.06 -17.87
N LEU A 493 4.97 -11.41 -19.15
CA LEU A 493 5.83 -12.40 -19.82
C LEU A 493 6.97 -11.74 -20.59
N VAL A 494 6.73 -10.58 -21.23
CA VAL A 494 7.76 -9.82 -21.93
C VAL A 494 7.74 -8.36 -21.48
N ASP A 495 8.78 -7.95 -20.76
CA ASP A 495 9.03 -6.54 -20.45
C ASP A 495 10.00 -5.95 -21.48
N THR A 496 9.59 -4.87 -22.14
CA THR A 496 10.41 -4.14 -23.11
C THR A 496 10.75 -2.72 -22.69
N ASN A 497 10.47 -2.35 -21.43
CA ASN A 497 11.10 -1.21 -20.77
C ASN A 497 12.60 -1.45 -20.55
N GLU A 498 12.98 -2.72 -20.40
CA GLU A 498 14.36 -3.18 -20.32
C GLU A 498 14.79 -3.90 -21.62
N PRO A 499 16.10 -4.01 -21.89
CA PRO A 499 16.60 -4.81 -23.00
C PRO A 499 16.14 -6.27 -22.87
N LEU A 500 15.72 -6.88 -24.00
CA LEU A 500 15.33 -8.28 -24.02
C LEU A 500 16.47 -9.18 -23.49
N PRO A 501 16.14 -10.22 -22.70
CA PRO A 501 17.15 -11.10 -22.15
C PRO A 501 17.84 -11.93 -23.24
N THR A 502 19.09 -12.31 -23.01
CA THR A 502 19.81 -13.21 -23.92
C THR A 502 19.37 -14.66 -23.77
N THR A 503 18.71 -15.01 -22.66
CA THR A 503 18.15 -16.34 -22.37
C THR A 503 16.77 -16.19 -21.77
N LEU A 504 15.79 -16.93 -22.31
CA LEU A 504 14.43 -16.88 -21.81
C LEU A 504 14.31 -17.51 -20.41
N SER A 505 13.54 -16.85 -19.53
CA SER A 505 13.07 -17.41 -18.27
C SER A 505 12.19 -18.65 -18.50
N ARG A 506 11.88 -19.40 -17.43
CA ARG A 506 10.97 -20.56 -17.54
C ARG A 506 9.58 -20.15 -18.01
N ASP A 507 9.08 -19.02 -17.53
CA ASP A 507 7.76 -18.49 -17.86
C ASP A 507 7.72 -18.01 -19.32
N GLN A 508 8.78 -17.35 -19.79
CA GLN A 508 8.95 -16.99 -21.19
C GLN A 508 9.03 -18.21 -22.12
N GLN A 509 9.71 -19.28 -21.71
CA GLN A 509 9.73 -20.54 -22.45
C GLN A 509 8.33 -21.17 -22.54
N ASN A 510 7.58 -21.15 -21.44
CA ASN A 510 6.20 -21.65 -21.41
C ASN A 510 5.26 -20.81 -22.27
N PHE A 511 5.45 -19.48 -22.30
CA PHE A 511 4.74 -18.58 -23.20
C PHE A 511 4.99 -18.92 -24.68
N VAL A 512 6.25 -19.08 -25.09
CA VAL A 512 6.58 -19.50 -26.47
C VAL A 512 5.94 -20.85 -26.81
N LYS A 513 6.00 -21.80 -25.87
CA LYS A 513 5.37 -23.12 -26.04
C LYS A 513 3.85 -23.01 -26.17
N ALA A 514 3.19 -22.14 -25.41
CA ALA A 514 1.75 -21.91 -25.49
C ALA A 514 1.36 -21.38 -26.88
N VAL A 515 2.09 -20.38 -27.41
CA VAL A 515 1.89 -19.85 -28.76
C VAL A 515 2.00 -20.95 -29.82
N GLN A 516 2.99 -21.84 -29.70
CA GLN A 516 3.19 -22.97 -30.61
C GLN A 516 2.07 -24.01 -30.53
N LEU A 517 1.67 -24.41 -29.32
CA LEU A 517 0.61 -25.41 -29.10
C LEU A 517 -0.76 -24.93 -29.59
N LEU A 518 -1.06 -23.65 -29.35
CA LEU A 518 -2.28 -22.99 -29.83
C LEU A 518 -2.23 -22.67 -31.33
N LYS A 519 -1.08 -22.89 -31.99
CA LYS A 519 -0.84 -22.62 -33.42
C LYS A 519 -1.15 -21.17 -33.80
N LEU A 520 -0.78 -20.23 -32.92
CA LEU A 520 -0.95 -18.81 -33.20
C LEU A 520 0.15 -18.34 -34.17
N ASP A 521 -0.17 -17.37 -35.01
CA ASP A 521 0.77 -16.73 -35.95
C ASP A 521 0.89 -15.23 -35.67
N PRO A 522 1.50 -14.83 -34.53
CA PRO A 522 1.67 -13.43 -34.19
C PRO A 522 2.78 -12.78 -35.04
N ALA A 523 2.50 -11.56 -35.51
CA ALA A 523 3.49 -10.70 -36.13
C ALA A 523 4.20 -9.83 -35.07
N ARG A 524 3.46 -9.38 -34.05
CA ARG A 524 3.98 -8.56 -32.95
C ARG A 524 3.46 -9.02 -31.60
N ILE A 525 4.32 -8.87 -30.59
CA ILE A 525 3.95 -8.89 -29.18
C ILE A 525 3.65 -7.45 -28.77
N VAL A 526 2.58 -7.27 -28.00
CA VAL A 526 2.15 -5.99 -27.45
C VAL A 526 2.11 -6.16 -25.93
N PRO A 527 3.22 -5.84 -25.24
CA PRO A 527 3.31 -6.02 -23.80
C PRO A 527 2.57 -4.90 -23.06
N VAL A 528 2.03 -5.22 -21.88
CA VAL A 528 1.60 -4.22 -20.90
C VAL A 528 2.81 -3.40 -20.45
N HIS A 529 3.97 -4.04 -20.29
CA HIS A 529 5.23 -3.38 -19.91
C HIS A 529 6.08 -3.01 -21.13
N GLY A 530 6.01 -1.74 -21.54
CA GLY A 530 6.93 -1.18 -22.55
C GLY A 530 6.36 -1.01 -23.96
N LYS A 531 7.18 -1.23 -24.99
CA LYS A 531 6.80 -1.03 -26.40
C LYS A 531 6.55 -2.34 -27.13
N PRO A 532 5.64 -2.35 -28.12
CA PRO A 532 5.45 -3.51 -28.99
C PRO A 532 6.71 -3.89 -29.76
N ILE A 533 6.95 -5.19 -29.92
CA ILE A 533 8.11 -5.73 -30.66
C ILE A 533 7.67 -6.80 -31.68
N PRO A 534 8.44 -7.04 -32.75
CA PRO A 534 8.20 -8.17 -33.64
C PRO A 534 8.30 -9.51 -32.89
N TRP A 535 7.32 -10.38 -33.07
CA TRP A 535 7.35 -11.74 -32.50
C TRP A 535 8.64 -12.51 -32.86
N PRO A 536 9.15 -12.46 -34.11
CA PRO A 536 10.39 -13.16 -34.47
C PRO A 536 11.60 -12.76 -33.64
N ASP A 537 11.66 -11.52 -33.15
CA ASP A 537 12.83 -11.04 -32.39
C ASP A 537 12.87 -11.67 -30.99
N PHE A 538 11.70 -11.84 -30.36
CA PHE A 538 11.59 -12.59 -29.10
C PHE A 538 11.73 -14.11 -29.32
N ALA A 539 11.06 -14.66 -30.33
CA ALA A 539 11.04 -16.10 -30.60
C ALA A 539 12.43 -16.67 -30.97
N LYS A 540 13.30 -15.87 -31.61
CA LYS A 540 14.70 -16.28 -31.89
C LYS A 540 15.51 -16.55 -30.63
N ILE A 541 15.20 -15.90 -29.50
CA ILE A 541 15.89 -16.14 -28.23
C ILE A 541 15.64 -17.59 -27.76
N ALA A 542 14.44 -18.12 -27.96
CA ALA A 542 14.14 -19.54 -27.70
C ALA A 542 14.93 -20.50 -28.60
N ALA A 543 15.19 -20.10 -29.85
CA ALA A 543 15.90 -20.93 -30.84
C ALA A 543 17.43 -20.98 -30.61
N ASN A 544 18.00 -20.04 -29.84
CA ASN A 544 19.43 -19.98 -29.54
C ASN A 544 19.92 -21.05 -28.55
N LYS A 545 19.09 -22.03 -28.17
CA LYS A 545 19.55 -23.24 -27.47
C LYS A 545 20.16 -24.23 -28.46
N SER A 546 21.42 -24.00 -28.85
CA SER A 546 22.34 -24.98 -29.44
C SER A 546 23.75 -24.39 -29.46
N ASN A 547 24.49 -24.54 -28.36
CA ASN A 547 25.94 -24.76 -28.33
C ASN A 547 26.36 -25.20 -26.93
#